data_AF-A0A1W9XFE9-F1
#
_entry.id   AF-A0A1W9XFE9-F1
#
_cell.length_a   1.000
_cell.length_b   1.000
_cell.length_c   1.000
_cell.angle_alpha   90.00
_cell.angle_beta   90.00
_cell.angle_gamma   90.00
#
_symmetry.space_group_name_H-M   'P 1'
#
loop_
_entity.id
_entity.type
_entity.pdbx_description
1 polymer ?
#
loop_
_entity_poly.entity_id
_entity_poly.type
_entity_poly.pdbx_seq_one_letter_code
_entity_poly.pdbx_strand_id
1 'polypeptide(L)'
;MDSESQLIQPKAKIKENREILNRLDSERVQRIKAASLKLLNNDDLEGAERDLAWVETSSKVIVSIQKTERFFWLVTIGFIVLLFVGLACTLSIFSTQVSFEVVTESLTLTLDKEWAAEEWSKRNPEFIPSQVVINNVDTIRALGLDIREEIRQQGKALKVMDIRGEKISVNRLALMANPSVMPQARQASPNDAPQVLELRFQNDTLDLYAKESVLLAELFVEKAEVVVETDARTIEQSLDSEVPETVMAESIRTHAEPVWFKLAGKGHWRLRGFQAREIGFSEENSIGSASFKSAIHSGTVTILETGFSEAIREEDHLILKGAKSRRLEISRAESGMRVFFEGTVSDISVGPAGFEKNLSPTILEYFYHQKPLAIFWSTFVFLCGMLWRLRIMFSLK
;
A
#
# COMPACT_ATOMS: atom_id res chain seq x y z
N MET A 1 -35.20 41.23 -13.05
CA MET A 1 -36.37 40.39 -12.68
C MET A 1 -36.98 39.90 -13.99
N ASP A 2 -37.50 38.68 -14.00
CA ASP A 2 -38.21 37.99 -15.10
C ASP A 2 -37.38 37.20 -16.12
N SER A 3 -36.57 36.24 -15.64
CA SER A 3 -36.07 35.16 -16.52
C SER A 3 -36.08 33.76 -15.88
N GLU A 4 -36.84 33.57 -14.79
CA GLU A 4 -36.88 32.28 -14.05
C GLU A 4 -38.09 31.39 -14.37
N SER A 5 -39.03 31.79 -15.24
CA SER A 5 -40.32 31.10 -15.37
C SER A 5 -40.43 30.02 -16.46
N GLN A 6 -39.35 29.60 -17.13
CA GLN A 6 -39.45 28.65 -18.27
C GLN A 6 -38.91 27.22 -18.04
N LEU A 7 -38.31 26.91 -16.89
CA LEU A 7 -37.68 25.60 -16.66
C LEU A 7 -38.61 24.51 -16.05
N ILE A 8 -39.87 24.82 -15.75
CA ILE A 8 -40.80 23.90 -15.05
C ILE A 8 -41.70 23.06 -15.98
N GLN A 9 -41.72 23.33 -17.30
CA GLN A 9 -42.67 22.65 -18.20
C GLN A 9 -42.36 21.21 -18.72
N PRO A 10 -41.16 20.61 -18.59
CA PRO A 10 -40.92 19.32 -19.24
C PRO A 10 -41.65 18.15 -18.56
N LYS A 11 -41.87 18.19 -17.24
CA LYS A 11 -42.54 17.10 -16.51
C LYS A 11 -44.03 16.99 -16.82
N ALA A 12 -44.72 18.12 -17.00
CA ALA A 12 -46.15 18.15 -17.32
C ALA A 12 -46.42 17.55 -18.71
N LYS A 13 -45.61 17.92 -19.70
CA LYS A 13 -45.72 17.43 -21.09
C LYS A 13 -45.48 15.92 -21.22
N ILE A 14 -44.57 15.35 -20.42
CA ILE A 14 -44.31 13.89 -20.42
C ILE A 14 -45.53 13.13 -19.87
N LYS A 15 -46.16 13.64 -18.80
CA LYS A 15 -47.34 13.00 -18.20
C LYS A 15 -48.53 13.00 -19.16
N GLU A 16 -48.78 14.13 -19.81
CA GLU A 16 -49.84 14.29 -20.80
C GLU A 16 -49.65 13.35 -22.01
N ASN A 17 -48.42 13.29 -22.57
CA ASN A 17 -48.12 12.37 -23.66
C ASN A 17 -48.35 10.89 -23.28
N ARG A 18 -48.03 10.51 -22.04
CA ARG A 18 -48.25 9.14 -21.55
C ARG A 18 -49.73 8.80 -21.43
N GLU A 19 -50.54 9.75 -20.98
CA GLU A 19 -52.00 9.61 -20.90
C GLU A 19 -52.63 9.49 -22.29
N ILE A 20 -52.21 10.34 -23.23
CA ILE A 20 -52.64 10.29 -24.64
C ILE A 20 -52.28 8.93 -25.25
N LEU A 21 -51.05 8.44 -25.05
CA LEU A 21 -50.62 7.14 -25.56
C LEU A 21 -51.45 5.98 -25.00
N ASN A 22 -51.71 5.97 -23.69
CA ASN A 22 -52.52 4.94 -23.06
C ASN A 22 -53.96 4.94 -23.62
N ARG A 23 -54.53 6.13 -23.81
CA ARG A 23 -55.86 6.25 -24.42
C ARG A 23 -55.86 5.79 -25.87
N LEU A 24 -54.88 6.22 -26.67
CA LEU A 24 -54.76 5.85 -28.08
C LEU A 24 -54.63 4.33 -28.26
N ASP A 25 -53.84 3.67 -27.39
CA ASP A 25 -53.67 2.21 -27.44
C ASP A 25 -54.96 1.48 -27.02
N SER A 26 -55.66 1.99 -26.01
CA SER A 26 -56.97 1.43 -25.61
C SER A 26 -58.02 1.54 -26.71
N GLU A 27 -58.12 2.70 -27.39
CA GLU A 27 -59.03 2.92 -28.52
C GLU A 27 -58.63 2.06 -29.73
N ARG A 28 -57.32 1.86 -29.95
CA ARG A 28 -56.81 0.98 -31.01
C ARG A 28 -57.24 -0.47 -30.80
N VAL A 29 -57.09 -1.01 -29.58
CA VAL A 29 -57.54 -2.38 -29.25
C VAL A 29 -59.06 -2.53 -29.47
N GLN A 30 -59.84 -1.52 -29.06
CA GLN A 30 -61.29 -1.53 -29.27
C GLN A 30 -61.67 -1.52 -30.76
N ARG A 31 -61.04 -0.68 -31.58
CA ARG A 31 -61.33 -0.58 -33.02
C ARG A 31 -60.88 -1.81 -33.81
N ILE A 32 -59.75 -2.42 -33.45
CA ILE A 32 -59.34 -3.71 -34.01
C ILE A 32 -60.43 -4.77 -33.76
N LYS A 33 -60.90 -4.87 -32.51
CA LYS A 33 -61.98 -5.81 -32.15
C LYS A 33 -63.28 -5.53 -32.91
N ALA A 34 -63.66 -4.25 -33.07
CA ALA A 34 -64.84 -3.85 -33.82
C ALA A 34 -64.72 -4.20 -35.32
N ALA A 35 -63.57 -3.92 -35.94
CA ALA A 35 -63.29 -4.28 -37.32
C ALA A 35 -63.34 -5.80 -37.53
N SER A 36 -62.76 -6.59 -36.62
CA SER A 36 -62.81 -8.06 -36.68
C SER A 36 -64.24 -8.59 -36.64
N LEU A 37 -65.13 -8.02 -35.81
CA LEU A 37 -66.54 -8.41 -35.75
C LEU A 37 -67.30 -8.05 -37.03
N LYS A 38 -67.08 -6.85 -37.57
CA LYS A 38 -67.70 -6.42 -38.84
C LYS A 38 -67.30 -7.31 -40.02
N LEU A 39 -66.02 -7.70 -40.08
CA LEU A 39 -65.50 -8.62 -41.10
C LEU A 39 -66.06 -10.05 -40.94
N LEU A 40 -66.24 -10.52 -39.70
CA LEU A 40 -66.75 -11.88 -39.45
C LEU A 40 -68.23 -12.02 -39.83
N ASN A 41 -69.05 -10.99 -39.56
CA ASN A 41 -70.48 -11.03 -39.84
C ASN A 41 -70.84 -10.59 -41.27
N ASN A 42 -69.88 -10.04 -42.02
CA ASN A 42 -70.08 -9.54 -43.39
C ASN A 42 -71.10 -8.38 -43.50
N ASP A 43 -71.35 -7.67 -42.38
CA ASP A 43 -72.41 -6.67 -42.27
C ASP A 43 -72.00 -5.26 -42.76
N ASP A 44 -70.73 -4.87 -42.61
CA ASP A 44 -70.25 -3.50 -42.87
C ASP A 44 -68.76 -3.47 -43.25
N LEU A 45 -68.44 -3.78 -44.50
CA LEU A 45 -67.08 -3.83 -45.02
C LEU A 45 -66.40 -2.45 -45.06
N GLU A 46 -67.14 -1.40 -45.46
CA GLU A 46 -66.60 -0.03 -45.47
C GLU A 46 -66.26 0.46 -44.06
N GLY A 47 -67.10 0.15 -43.07
CA GLY A 47 -66.83 0.50 -41.69
C GLY A 47 -65.63 -0.24 -41.11
N ALA A 48 -65.39 -1.49 -41.51
CA ALA A 48 -64.18 -2.22 -41.14
C ALA A 48 -62.91 -1.60 -41.75
N GLU A 49 -62.97 -1.19 -43.02
CA GLU A 49 -61.84 -0.52 -43.70
C GLU A 49 -61.48 0.81 -43.04
N ARG A 50 -62.48 1.64 -42.68
CA ARG A 50 -62.25 2.90 -41.97
C ARG A 50 -61.63 2.70 -40.59
N ASP A 51 -62.07 1.68 -39.84
CA ASP A 51 -61.49 1.36 -38.53
C ASP A 51 -60.03 0.87 -38.66
N LEU A 52 -59.72 0.06 -39.68
CA LEU A 52 -58.35 -0.39 -39.96
C LEU A 52 -57.43 0.76 -40.42
N ALA A 53 -57.90 1.66 -41.27
CA ALA A 53 -57.14 2.84 -41.70
C ALA A 53 -56.80 3.77 -40.52
N TRP A 54 -57.74 3.91 -39.57
CA TRP A 54 -57.49 4.64 -38.32
C TRP A 54 -56.45 3.93 -37.45
N VAL A 55 -56.51 2.59 -37.33
CA VAL A 55 -55.52 1.78 -36.60
C VAL A 55 -54.12 1.92 -37.20
N GLU A 56 -54.01 1.97 -38.52
CA GLU A 56 -52.72 2.19 -39.20
C GLU A 56 -52.16 3.59 -38.89
N THR A 57 -52.99 4.62 -39.00
CA THR A 57 -52.61 6.01 -38.75
C THR A 57 -52.20 6.21 -37.28
N SER A 58 -53.01 5.71 -36.34
CA SER A 58 -52.70 5.76 -34.91
C SER A 58 -51.43 4.99 -34.56
N SER A 59 -51.15 3.86 -35.22
CA SER A 59 -49.90 3.11 -35.03
C SER A 59 -48.68 3.90 -35.48
N LYS A 60 -48.75 4.63 -36.61
CA LYS A 60 -47.66 5.53 -37.05
C LYS A 60 -47.39 6.64 -36.02
N VAL A 61 -48.45 7.22 -35.45
CA VAL A 61 -48.34 8.24 -34.38
C VAL A 61 -47.69 7.65 -33.12
N ILE A 62 -48.16 6.50 -32.63
CA ILE A 62 -47.58 5.81 -31.45
C ILE A 62 -46.09 5.53 -31.68
N VAL A 63 -45.73 4.97 -32.84
CA VAL A 63 -44.32 4.65 -33.17
C VAL A 63 -43.46 5.90 -33.19
N SER A 64 -43.95 7.02 -33.72
CA SER A 64 -43.20 8.29 -33.76
C SER A 64 -42.93 8.86 -32.37
N ILE A 65 -43.91 8.79 -31.46
CA ILE A 65 -43.77 9.26 -30.07
C ILE A 65 -42.85 8.32 -29.28
N GLN A 66 -43.06 7.00 -29.39
CA GLN A 66 -42.21 6.01 -28.71
C GLN A 66 -40.76 6.03 -29.19
N LYS A 67 -40.49 6.34 -30.48
CA LYS A 67 -39.13 6.47 -31.01
C LYS A 67 -38.36 7.58 -30.30
N THR A 68 -39.02 8.70 -30.01
CA THR A 68 -38.43 9.85 -29.31
C THR A 68 -38.11 9.51 -27.85
N GLU A 69 -39.02 8.83 -27.15
CA GLU A 69 -38.80 8.41 -25.76
C GLU A 69 -37.69 7.36 -25.66
N ARG A 70 -37.65 6.37 -26.55
CA ARG A 70 -36.57 5.37 -26.61
C ARG A 70 -35.22 6.02 -26.90
N PHE A 71 -35.17 6.99 -27.81
CA PHE A 71 -33.94 7.73 -28.10
C PHE A 71 -33.44 8.50 -26.88
N PHE A 72 -34.33 9.20 -26.16
CA PHE A 72 -33.97 9.91 -24.94
C PHE A 72 -33.40 8.99 -23.85
N TRP A 73 -34.01 7.82 -23.65
CA TRP A 73 -33.49 6.82 -22.72
C TRP A 73 -32.12 6.28 -23.12
N LEU A 74 -31.90 6.00 -24.41
CA LEU A 74 -30.59 5.56 -24.91
C LEU A 74 -29.51 6.63 -24.69
N VAL A 75 -29.82 7.90 -24.96
CA VAL A 75 -28.89 9.02 -24.71
C VAL A 75 -28.59 9.16 -23.22
N THR A 76 -29.62 9.08 -22.36
CA THR A 76 -29.45 9.18 -20.90
C THR A 76 -28.58 8.05 -20.35
N ILE A 77 -28.83 6.81 -20.77
CA ILE A 77 -28.00 5.66 -20.40
C ILE A 77 -26.57 5.85 -20.89
N GLY A 78 -26.38 6.29 -22.15
CA GLY A 78 -25.06 6.59 -22.69
C GLY A 78 -24.29 7.63 -21.88
N PHE A 79 -24.97 8.71 -21.46
CA PHE A 79 -24.37 9.74 -20.62
C PHE A 79 -24.00 9.22 -19.22
N ILE A 80 -24.88 8.43 -18.58
CA ILE A 80 -24.62 7.82 -17.27
C ILE A 80 -23.41 6.88 -17.36
N VAL A 81 -23.35 6.04 -18.40
CA VAL A 81 -22.21 5.15 -18.63
C VAL A 81 -20.92 5.94 -18.82
N LEU A 82 -20.95 7.02 -19.62
CA LEU A 82 -19.78 7.89 -19.82
C LEU A 82 -19.32 8.56 -18.52
N LEU A 83 -20.25 8.96 -17.65
CA LEU A 83 -19.95 9.52 -16.33
C LEU A 83 -19.29 8.46 -15.43
N PHE A 84 -19.84 7.24 -15.36
CA PHE A 84 -19.24 6.16 -14.57
C PHE A 84 -17.85 5.77 -15.07
N VAL A 85 -17.64 5.74 -16.38
CA VAL A 85 -16.31 5.51 -16.97
C VAL A 85 -15.36 6.64 -16.58
N GLY A 86 -15.79 7.90 -16.72
CA GLY A 86 -15.00 9.06 -16.28
C GLY A 86 -14.62 9.00 -14.80
N LEU A 87 -15.58 8.65 -13.93
CA LEU A 87 -15.34 8.49 -12.50
C LEU A 87 -14.34 7.36 -12.21
N ALA A 88 -14.50 6.20 -12.86
CA ALA A 88 -13.58 5.07 -12.73
C ALA A 88 -12.17 5.39 -13.22
N CYS A 89 -12.01 6.27 -14.21
CA CYS A 89 -10.69 6.77 -14.64
C CYS A 89 -10.03 7.67 -13.58
N THR A 90 -10.82 8.36 -12.74
CA THR A 90 -10.30 9.32 -11.75
C THR A 90 -10.08 8.73 -10.37
N LEU A 91 -10.76 7.64 -10.03
CA LEU A 91 -10.64 6.99 -8.73
C LEU A 91 -9.43 6.05 -8.71
N SER A 92 -8.52 6.29 -7.77
CA SER A 92 -7.43 5.36 -7.45
C SER A 92 -7.95 4.22 -6.57
N ILE A 93 -7.26 3.09 -6.61
CA ILE A 93 -7.54 1.96 -5.71
C ILE A 93 -6.97 2.29 -4.33
N PHE A 94 -7.74 2.01 -3.28
CA PHE A 94 -7.35 2.32 -1.89
C PHE A 94 -6.13 1.54 -1.37
N SER A 95 -5.74 0.46 -2.06
CA SER A 95 -4.65 -0.41 -1.66
C SER A 95 -4.08 -1.13 -2.88
N THR A 96 -2.77 -0.98 -3.10
CA THR A 96 -2.01 -1.56 -4.20
C THR A 96 -0.90 -2.45 -3.64
N GLN A 97 -0.77 -3.66 -4.17
CA GLN A 97 0.31 -4.58 -3.85
C GLN A 97 1.56 -4.19 -4.64
N VAL A 98 2.63 -3.91 -3.92
CA VAL A 98 3.88 -3.45 -4.52
C VAL A 98 5.02 -4.33 -4.05
N SER A 99 5.97 -4.54 -4.93
CA SER A 99 7.29 -5.07 -4.62
C SER A 99 8.32 -4.10 -5.12
N PHE A 100 9.32 -3.77 -4.30
CA PHE A 100 10.47 -3.00 -4.78
C PHE A 100 11.78 -3.57 -4.25
N GLU A 101 12.82 -3.34 -5.02
CA GLU A 101 14.21 -3.61 -4.64
C GLU A 101 15.01 -2.33 -4.88
N VAL A 102 15.58 -1.76 -3.81
CA VAL A 102 16.29 -0.48 -3.83
C VAL A 102 17.66 -0.65 -3.20
N VAL A 103 18.70 -0.07 -3.81
CA VAL A 103 20.04 0.07 -3.22
C VAL A 103 20.17 1.50 -2.68
N THR A 104 20.49 1.63 -1.40
CA THR A 104 20.51 2.90 -0.66
C THR A 104 21.63 2.94 0.37
N GLU A 105 22.14 4.13 0.72
CA GLU A 105 23.09 4.33 1.84
C GLU A 105 22.37 4.47 3.18
N SER A 106 21.14 5.00 3.16
CA SER A 106 20.33 5.29 4.34
C SER A 106 18.91 4.74 4.18
N LEU A 107 18.36 4.20 5.27
CA LEU A 107 17.00 3.68 5.34
C LEU A 107 16.39 4.07 6.69
N THR A 108 15.28 4.80 6.66
CA THR A 108 14.47 5.09 7.84
C THR A 108 13.20 4.24 7.82
N LEU A 109 12.90 3.60 8.94
CA LEU A 109 11.72 2.76 9.14
C LEU A 109 10.95 3.27 10.35
N THR A 110 9.65 3.47 10.18
CA THR A 110 8.71 3.58 11.31
C THR A 110 8.08 2.20 11.53
N LEU A 111 8.36 1.56 12.66
CA LEU A 111 7.90 0.20 12.95
C LEU A 111 6.45 0.20 13.48
N ASP A 112 5.64 -0.74 12.97
CA ASP A 112 4.27 -1.01 13.44
C ASP A 112 4.26 -1.91 14.69
N LYS A 113 5.31 -2.71 14.87
CA LYS A 113 5.49 -3.65 15.98
C LYS A 113 6.94 -3.69 16.41
N GLU A 114 7.16 -4.13 17.64
CA GLU A 114 8.48 -4.50 18.14
C GLU A 114 9.15 -5.49 17.19
N TRP A 115 10.45 -5.30 17.00
CA TRP A 115 11.24 -6.13 16.10
C TRP A 115 12.21 -6.97 16.91
N ALA A 116 12.33 -8.25 16.56
CA ALA A 116 13.33 -9.14 17.12
C ALA A 116 13.89 -10.04 16.01
N ALA A 117 15.21 -10.03 15.87
CA ALA A 117 15.96 -11.01 15.11
C ALA A 117 16.51 -12.07 16.07
N GLU A 118 15.70 -13.11 16.30
CA GLU A 118 16.16 -14.31 17.01
C GLU A 118 17.02 -15.20 16.10
N GLU A 119 18.04 -15.80 16.70
CA GLU A 119 18.98 -16.71 16.02
C GLU A 119 19.62 -16.05 14.79
N TRP A 120 19.99 -14.78 14.91
CA TRP A 120 20.50 -14.01 13.77
C TRP A 120 21.76 -14.63 13.18
N SER A 121 22.66 -15.12 14.03
CA SER A 121 23.85 -15.87 13.64
C SER A 121 23.55 -17.13 12.82
N LYS A 122 22.48 -17.88 13.16
CA LYS A 122 22.06 -19.05 12.36
C LYS A 122 21.56 -18.65 10.98
N ARG A 123 20.95 -17.47 10.85
CA ARG A 123 20.44 -16.93 9.57
C ARG A 123 21.54 -16.26 8.74
N ASN A 124 22.64 -15.86 9.37
CA ASN A 124 23.76 -15.15 8.77
C ASN A 124 25.09 -15.80 9.17
N PRO A 125 25.32 -17.09 8.84
CA PRO A 125 26.50 -17.82 9.30
C PRO A 125 27.82 -17.25 8.74
N GLU A 126 27.76 -16.51 7.64
CA GLU A 126 28.91 -15.90 6.97
C GLU A 126 29.28 -14.51 7.53
N PHE A 127 28.41 -13.90 8.36
CA PHE A 127 28.68 -12.59 8.94
C PHE A 127 29.22 -12.74 10.35
N ILE A 128 30.52 -12.50 10.50
CA ILE A 128 31.21 -12.50 11.78
C ILE A 128 31.68 -11.05 12.03
N PRO A 129 30.98 -10.28 12.88
CA PRO A 129 31.43 -8.95 13.25
C PRO A 129 32.82 -9.00 13.91
N SER A 130 33.69 -8.11 13.49
CA SER A 130 34.96 -7.82 14.15
C SER A 130 34.82 -6.76 15.25
N GLN A 131 33.74 -5.96 15.19
CA GLN A 131 33.43 -4.95 16.19
C GLN A 131 31.92 -4.80 16.39
N VAL A 132 31.50 -4.67 17.65
CA VAL A 132 30.13 -4.31 18.05
C VAL A 132 30.20 -3.13 19.01
N VAL A 133 29.56 -2.01 18.67
CA VAL A 133 29.49 -0.83 19.55
C VAL A 133 28.03 -0.54 19.89
N ILE A 134 27.74 -0.28 21.16
CA ILE A 134 26.41 0.12 21.64
C ILE A 134 26.56 1.34 22.54
N ASN A 135 25.86 2.43 22.28
CA ASN A 135 25.81 3.57 23.22
C ASN A 135 24.64 3.44 24.21
N ASN A 136 24.61 4.33 25.21
CA ASN A 136 23.51 4.49 26.16
C ASN A 136 23.10 3.15 26.80
N VAL A 137 24.07 2.36 27.23
CA VAL A 137 23.82 1.02 27.76
C VAL A 137 23.34 1.12 29.22
N ASP A 138 22.17 0.56 29.52
CA ASP A 138 21.59 0.50 30.85
C ASP A 138 22.16 -0.65 31.66
N THR A 139 22.19 -1.85 31.06
CA THR A 139 22.69 -3.05 31.72
C THR A 139 23.58 -3.86 30.80
N ILE A 140 24.67 -4.37 31.37
CA ILE A 140 25.53 -5.36 30.73
C ILE A 140 25.61 -6.57 31.66
N ARG A 141 25.52 -7.76 31.09
CA ARG A 141 25.76 -9.03 31.78
C ARG A 141 26.76 -9.82 30.96
N ALA A 142 27.97 -9.97 31.48
CA ALA A 142 28.98 -10.88 30.96
C ALA A 142 29.72 -11.54 32.12
N LEU A 143 30.39 -12.67 31.86
CA LEU A 143 31.18 -13.34 32.88
C LEU A 143 32.31 -12.40 33.34
N GLY A 144 32.43 -12.18 34.65
CA GLY A 144 33.44 -11.26 35.20
C GLY A 144 33.12 -9.77 35.06
N LEU A 145 32.04 -9.40 34.35
CA LEU A 145 31.58 -8.03 34.15
C LEU A 145 30.18 -7.85 34.76
N ASP A 146 30.11 -7.54 36.05
CA ASP A 146 28.87 -7.10 36.69
C ASP A 146 28.99 -5.63 37.13
N ILE A 147 28.51 -4.74 36.26
CA ILE A 147 28.58 -3.29 36.47
C ILE A 147 27.28 -2.77 37.12
N ARG A 148 26.32 -3.66 37.46
CA ARG A 148 25.00 -3.24 37.96
C ARG A 148 25.08 -2.38 39.22
N GLU A 149 25.93 -2.75 40.17
CA GLU A 149 26.07 -2.00 41.42
C GLU A 149 26.63 -0.59 41.17
N GLU A 150 27.55 -0.45 40.22
CA GLU A 150 28.15 0.85 39.88
C GLU A 150 27.14 1.77 39.16
N ILE A 151 26.37 1.22 38.21
CA ILE A 151 25.28 1.93 37.52
C ILE A 151 24.21 2.36 38.53
N ARG A 152 23.85 1.46 39.45
CA ARG A 152 22.83 1.72 40.49
C ARG A 152 23.28 2.79 41.49
N GLN A 153 24.56 2.81 41.86
CA GLN A 153 25.10 3.79 42.80
C GLN A 153 25.24 5.18 42.18
N GLN A 154 25.62 5.26 40.90
CA GLN A 154 25.82 6.54 40.22
C GLN A 154 24.53 7.10 39.61
N GLY A 155 23.50 6.26 39.42
CA GLY A 155 22.22 6.66 38.83
C GLY A 155 22.36 7.12 37.37
N LYS A 156 23.39 6.66 36.67
CA LYS A 156 23.73 7.08 35.32
C LYS A 156 23.99 5.88 34.42
N ALA A 157 23.53 6.00 33.18
CA ALA A 157 23.77 5.06 32.09
C ALA A 157 25.26 4.85 31.83
N LEU A 158 25.62 3.68 31.32
CA LEU A 158 26.89 3.50 30.64
C LEU A 158 26.85 4.27 29.32
N LYS A 159 27.95 4.94 28.98
CA LYS A 159 28.02 5.74 27.77
C LYS A 159 28.14 4.86 26.54
N VAL A 160 29.10 3.95 26.54
CA VAL A 160 29.45 3.12 25.38
C VAL A 160 29.94 1.75 25.85
N MET A 161 29.50 0.70 25.16
CA MET A 161 30.11 -0.63 25.15
C MET A 161 30.72 -0.86 23.77
N ASP A 162 32.00 -1.19 23.70
CA ASP A 162 32.74 -1.51 22.48
C ASP A 162 33.39 -2.89 22.62
N ILE A 163 32.98 -3.84 21.78
CA ILE A 163 33.51 -5.20 21.77
C ILE A 163 34.28 -5.39 20.47
N ARG A 164 35.59 -5.71 20.55
CA ARG A 164 36.49 -5.87 19.41
C ARG A 164 37.16 -7.24 19.43
N GLY A 165 37.06 -8.01 18.35
CA GLY A 165 37.57 -9.38 18.35
C GLY A 165 37.44 -10.10 17.02
N GLU A 166 37.80 -11.38 17.01
CA GLU A 166 37.77 -12.21 15.79
C GLU A 166 36.51 -13.07 15.67
N LYS A 167 35.87 -13.37 16.81
CA LYS A 167 34.76 -14.31 16.91
C LYS A 167 33.66 -13.77 17.79
N ILE A 168 32.98 -12.75 17.26
CA ILE A 168 31.77 -12.19 17.83
C ILE A 168 30.60 -12.66 16.97
N SER A 169 29.53 -13.13 17.59
CA SER A 169 28.33 -13.60 16.89
C SER A 169 27.10 -12.99 17.56
N VAL A 170 26.27 -12.29 16.78
CA VAL A 170 25.02 -11.72 17.31
C VAL A 170 23.97 -12.83 17.32
N ASN A 171 23.58 -13.30 18.50
CA ASN A 171 22.54 -14.32 18.64
C ASN A 171 21.15 -13.69 18.52
N ARG A 172 20.93 -12.60 19.25
CA ARG A 172 19.65 -11.90 19.30
C ARG A 172 19.86 -10.41 19.24
N LEU A 173 19.02 -9.75 18.45
CA LEU A 173 18.89 -8.31 18.42
C LEU A 173 17.40 -7.95 18.46
N ALA A 174 16.98 -7.12 19.40
CA ALA A 174 15.57 -6.72 19.50
C ALA A 174 15.42 -5.22 19.80
N LEU A 175 14.37 -4.63 19.26
CA LEU A 175 13.94 -3.25 19.48
C LEU A 175 12.56 -3.26 20.13
N MET A 176 12.48 -2.72 21.35
CA MET A 176 11.29 -2.74 22.20
C MET A 176 10.87 -1.32 22.59
N ALA A 177 9.57 -1.07 22.77
CA ALA A 177 9.09 0.25 23.20
C ALA A 177 9.29 0.45 24.71
N ASN A 178 9.17 -0.64 25.47
CA ASN A 178 9.31 -0.65 26.91
C ASN A 178 9.76 -2.04 27.42
N PRO A 179 10.97 -2.18 27.99
CA PRO A 179 11.50 -3.46 28.43
C PRO A 179 10.85 -3.97 29.73
N SER A 180 10.21 -3.09 30.52
CA SER A 180 9.64 -3.46 31.83
C SER A 180 8.38 -4.32 31.75
N VAL A 181 7.83 -4.52 30.55
CA VAL A 181 6.66 -5.36 30.32
C VAL A 181 7.12 -6.53 29.47
N MET A 182 7.23 -7.72 30.08
CA MET A 182 7.50 -8.95 29.34
C MET A 182 6.54 -9.10 28.14
N PRO A 183 6.96 -9.79 27.06
CA PRO A 183 6.32 -9.79 25.75
C PRO A 183 5.01 -10.61 25.70
N GLN A 184 4.09 -10.37 26.63
CA GLN A 184 2.70 -10.76 26.44
C GLN A 184 2.04 -9.69 25.55
N ALA A 185 2.05 -9.98 24.25
CA ALA A 185 1.36 -9.31 23.15
C ALA A 185 0.37 -8.19 23.56
N ARG A 186 0.89 -7.01 23.91
CA ARG A 186 0.08 -5.81 24.00
C ARG A 186 -0.06 -5.26 22.57
N GLN A 187 -1.30 -5.01 22.17
CA GLN A 187 -1.55 -4.10 21.05
C GLN A 187 -1.01 -2.73 21.46
N ALA A 188 -0.13 -2.16 20.64
CA ALA A 188 0.43 -0.83 20.87
C ALA A 188 -0.70 0.18 21.12
N SER A 189 -0.56 1.00 22.16
CA SER A 189 -1.52 2.08 22.39
C SER A 189 -1.39 3.07 21.24
N PRO A 190 -2.49 3.58 20.65
CA PRO A 190 -2.40 4.58 19.59
C PRO A 190 -1.71 5.89 20.02
N ASN A 191 -1.45 6.07 21.32
CA ASN A 191 -0.72 7.21 21.88
C ASN A 191 0.78 6.95 22.09
N ASP A 192 1.27 5.72 21.89
CA ASP A 192 2.69 5.44 22.02
C ASP A 192 3.44 6.10 20.85
N ALA A 193 4.54 6.78 21.17
CA ALA A 193 5.40 7.38 20.15
C ALA A 193 5.88 6.27 19.17
N PRO A 194 5.85 6.53 17.85
CA PRO A 194 6.29 5.55 16.88
C PRO A 194 7.77 5.20 17.09
N GLN A 195 8.10 3.91 17.03
CA GLN A 195 9.48 3.45 17.01
C GLN A 195 10.09 3.79 15.65
N VAL A 196 11.13 4.61 15.65
CA VAL A 196 11.85 4.99 14.42
C VAL A 196 13.22 4.35 14.45
N LEU A 197 13.51 3.54 13.43
CA LEU A 197 14.81 2.90 13.20
C LEU A 197 15.43 3.50 11.95
N GLU A 198 16.63 4.04 12.07
CA GLU A 198 17.43 4.50 10.95
C GLU A 198 18.64 3.56 10.79
N LEU A 199 18.85 3.09 9.57
CA LEU A 199 19.93 2.21 9.18
C LEU A 199 20.84 2.98 8.24
N ARG A 200 22.14 2.94 8.48
CA ARG A 200 23.16 3.49 7.57
C ARG A 200 24.23 2.45 7.30
N PHE A 201 24.74 2.44 6.08
CA PHE A 201 25.86 1.59 5.72
C PHE A 201 27.00 2.43 5.15
N GLN A 202 28.10 2.51 5.89
CA GLN A 202 29.27 3.30 5.52
C GLN A 202 30.53 2.57 5.93
N ASN A 203 31.55 2.56 5.07
CA ASN A 203 32.87 1.99 5.37
C ASN A 203 32.82 0.54 5.89
N ASP A 204 32.00 -0.32 5.28
CA ASP A 204 31.76 -1.71 5.72
C ASP A 204 31.15 -1.87 7.11
N THR A 205 30.59 -0.79 7.66
CA THR A 205 29.91 -0.80 8.94
C THR A 205 28.42 -0.58 8.75
N LEU A 206 27.63 -1.40 9.44
CA LEU A 206 26.19 -1.28 9.53
C LEU A 206 25.87 -0.58 10.84
N ASP A 207 25.38 0.66 10.73
CA ASP A 207 24.95 1.47 11.86
C ASP A 207 23.42 1.44 11.97
N LEU A 208 22.93 1.17 13.17
CA LEU A 208 21.51 1.22 13.53
C LEU A 208 21.32 2.32 14.55
N TYR A 209 20.40 3.24 14.27
CA TYR A 209 20.01 4.33 15.15
C TYR A 209 18.54 4.14 15.52
N ALA A 210 18.27 3.72 16.75
CA ALA A 210 16.92 3.52 17.25
C ALA A 210 16.49 4.70 18.12
N LYS A 211 15.39 5.35 17.74
CA LYS A 211 14.75 6.43 18.50
C LYS A 211 13.55 5.87 19.26
N GLU A 212 13.27 6.40 20.45
CA GLU A 212 12.11 6.00 21.27
C GLU A 212 12.05 4.50 21.61
N SER A 213 13.18 3.80 21.56
CA SER A 213 13.25 2.34 21.67
C SER A 213 14.38 1.91 22.59
N VAL A 214 14.22 0.73 23.18
CA VAL A 214 15.26 -0.01 23.88
C VAL A 214 15.82 -1.08 22.95
N LEU A 215 17.13 -1.12 22.83
CA LEU A 215 17.86 -2.16 22.13
C LEU A 215 18.26 -3.26 23.13
N LEU A 216 17.92 -4.50 22.80
CA LEU A 216 18.45 -5.68 23.46
C LEU A 216 19.38 -6.41 22.51
N ALA A 217 20.61 -6.64 22.94
CA ALA A 217 21.61 -7.40 22.21
C ALA A 217 22.08 -8.60 23.05
N GLU A 218 22.08 -9.77 22.44
CA GLU A 218 22.69 -10.99 22.98
C GLU A 218 23.78 -11.45 22.02
N LEU A 219 25.01 -11.45 22.50
CA LEU A 219 26.21 -11.73 21.73
C LEU A 219 26.88 -12.97 22.29
N PHE A 220 27.38 -13.83 21.40
CA PHE A 220 28.31 -14.91 21.75
C PHE A 220 29.71 -14.48 21.36
N VAL A 221 30.63 -14.52 22.32
CA VAL A 221 31.98 -13.99 22.20
C VAL A 221 32.97 -15.06 22.63
N GLU A 222 33.84 -15.51 21.72
CA GLU A 222 34.93 -16.45 22.08
C GLU A 222 36.22 -15.69 22.39
N LYS A 223 36.60 -14.75 21.50
CA LYS A 223 37.86 -14.01 21.55
C LYS A 223 37.63 -12.55 21.22
N ALA A 224 37.51 -11.71 22.25
CA ALA A 224 37.35 -10.27 22.09
C ALA A 224 37.78 -9.50 23.33
N GLU A 225 38.09 -8.23 23.12
CA GLU A 225 38.22 -7.23 24.16
C GLU A 225 36.89 -6.48 24.31
N VAL A 226 36.40 -6.38 25.54
CA VAL A 226 35.20 -5.64 25.90
C VAL A 226 35.64 -4.38 26.64
N VAL A 227 35.36 -3.22 26.05
CA VAL A 227 35.61 -1.91 26.64
C VAL A 227 34.27 -1.28 27.00
N VAL A 228 34.09 -0.93 28.28
CA VAL A 228 32.91 -0.22 28.75
C VAL A 228 33.31 1.13 29.30
N GLU A 229 32.77 2.19 28.69
CA GLU A 229 32.98 3.56 29.10
C GLU A 229 31.84 4.03 30.02
N THR A 230 32.21 4.46 31.23
CA THR A 230 31.31 5.12 32.18
C THR A 230 31.69 6.59 32.32
N ASP A 231 30.88 7.36 33.05
CA ASP A 231 31.24 8.73 33.42
C ASP A 231 32.47 8.81 34.32
N ALA A 232 32.77 7.74 35.07
CA ALA A 232 33.81 7.74 36.10
C ALA A 232 35.11 7.07 35.62
N ARG A 233 35.01 6.04 34.77
CA ARG A 233 36.16 5.22 34.34
C ARG A 233 35.86 4.41 33.08
N THR A 234 36.93 3.94 32.45
CA THR A 234 36.89 2.91 31.42
C THR A 234 37.22 1.56 32.04
N ILE A 235 36.41 0.55 31.77
CA ILE A 235 36.62 -0.83 32.20
C ILE A 235 36.98 -1.65 30.96
N GLU A 236 38.15 -2.27 30.98
CA GLU A 236 38.64 -3.13 29.90
C GLU A 236 38.67 -4.57 30.40
N GLN A 237 38.07 -5.49 29.64
CA GLN A 237 38.07 -6.90 29.92
C GLN A 237 38.38 -7.72 28.67
N SER A 238 39.42 -8.54 28.75
CA SER A 238 39.73 -9.51 27.71
C SER A 238 38.94 -10.81 27.94
N LEU A 239 38.18 -11.23 26.93
CA LEU A 239 37.51 -12.53 26.86
C LEU A 239 38.31 -13.42 25.89
N ASP A 240 38.91 -14.48 26.42
CA ASP A 240 39.60 -15.52 25.64
C ASP A 240 39.18 -16.89 26.20
N SER A 241 38.06 -17.39 25.73
CA SER A 241 37.45 -18.65 26.17
C SER A 241 37.36 -19.65 25.01
N GLU A 242 37.60 -20.93 25.30
CA GLU A 242 37.38 -22.01 24.33
C GLU A 242 35.89 -22.20 24.00
N VAL A 243 35.01 -21.84 24.93
CA VAL A 243 33.56 -21.90 24.78
C VAL A 243 33.01 -20.48 24.65
N PRO A 244 32.18 -20.17 23.64
CA PRO A 244 31.60 -18.83 23.50
C PRO A 244 30.90 -18.38 24.78
N GLU A 245 31.28 -17.20 25.27
CA GLU A 245 30.62 -16.55 26.40
C GLU A 245 29.47 -15.67 25.93
N THR A 246 28.40 -15.61 26.73
CA THR A 246 27.24 -14.76 26.43
C THR A 246 27.43 -13.38 27.04
N VAL A 247 27.42 -12.35 26.18
CA VAL A 247 27.34 -10.94 26.57
C VAL A 247 25.94 -10.44 26.25
N MET A 248 25.19 -10.05 27.28
CA MET A 248 23.89 -9.41 27.13
C MET A 248 24.02 -7.92 27.41
N ALA A 249 23.48 -7.09 26.52
CA ALA A 249 23.41 -5.64 26.69
C ALA A 249 21.98 -5.14 26.45
N GLU A 250 21.56 -4.20 27.27
CA GLU A 250 20.27 -3.51 27.18
C GLU A 250 20.54 -2.00 27.18
N SER A 251 19.98 -1.26 26.23
CA SER A 251 20.11 0.18 26.17
C SER A 251 19.02 0.91 26.97
N ILE A 252 19.26 2.17 27.30
CA ILE A 252 18.26 3.07 27.84
C ILE A 252 17.39 3.60 26.70
N ARG A 253 16.09 3.76 26.96
CA ARG A 253 15.21 4.51 26.07
C ARG A 253 15.50 6.00 26.20
N THR A 254 15.94 6.61 25.12
CA THR A 254 16.28 8.03 25.05
C THR A 254 15.42 8.75 24.01
N HIS A 255 14.96 9.96 24.36
CA HIS A 255 14.17 10.83 23.47
C HIS A 255 15.06 11.71 22.58
N ALA A 256 16.13 12.29 23.17
CA ALA A 256 16.96 13.30 22.52
C ALA A 256 18.07 12.71 21.64
N GLU A 257 18.74 11.65 22.14
CA GLU A 257 19.83 10.98 21.44
C GLU A 257 19.37 9.58 21.03
N PRO A 258 19.55 9.14 19.78
CA PRO A 258 19.22 7.77 19.39
C PRO A 258 20.17 6.77 20.07
N VAL A 259 19.65 5.58 20.34
CA VAL A 259 20.48 4.41 20.64
C VAL A 259 21.19 4.00 19.35
N TRP A 260 22.51 4.01 19.38
CA TRP A 260 23.38 3.66 18.28
C TRP A 260 23.96 2.27 18.51
N PHE A 261 23.80 1.40 17.51
CA PHE A 261 24.35 0.07 17.45
C PHE A 261 25.12 -0.10 16.15
N LYS A 262 26.44 -0.30 16.26
CA LYS A 262 27.33 -0.43 15.12
C LYS A 262 27.85 -1.86 15.02
N LEU A 263 27.78 -2.41 13.82
CA LEU A 263 28.39 -3.69 13.45
C LEU A 263 29.44 -3.45 12.38
N ALA A 264 30.72 -3.68 12.70
CA ALA A 264 31.78 -3.76 11.70
C ALA A 264 32.11 -5.23 11.46
N GLY A 265 32.15 -5.67 10.20
CA GLY A 265 32.45 -7.06 9.89
C GLY A 265 32.53 -7.33 8.39
N LYS A 266 33.19 -8.43 8.05
CA LYS A 266 33.24 -8.95 6.68
C LYS A 266 32.13 -9.97 6.48
N GLY A 267 31.67 -10.10 5.24
CA GLY A 267 30.65 -11.07 4.85
C GLY A 267 29.29 -10.46 4.56
N HIS A 268 28.39 -11.32 4.09
CA HIS A 268 27.02 -10.94 3.76
C HIS A 268 26.14 -11.03 5.01
N TRP A 269 25.48 -9.93 5.33
CA TRP A 269 24.44 -9.89 6.36
C TRP A 269 23.08 -9.64 5.72
N ARG A 270 22.05 -10.09 6.44
CA ARG A 270 20.65 -9.97 6.07
C ARG A 270 19.79 -9.80 7.33
N LEU A 271 19.00 -8.73 7.34
CA LEU A 271 17.99 -8.42 8.34
C LEU A 271 16.60 -8.70 7.75
N ARG A 272 15.72 -9.32 8.54
CA ARG A 272 14.36 -9.70 8.15
C ARG A 272 13.40 -9.47 9.32
N GLY A 273 12.11 -9.54 9.02
CA GLY A 273 11.05 -9.58 10.04
C GLY A 273 10.61 -8.19 10.53
N PHE A 274 11.10 -7.12 9.91
CA PHE A 274 10.57 -5.78 10.14
C PHE A 274 9.12 -5.69 9.66
N GLN A 275 8.27 -5.09 10.49
CA GLN A 275 6.93 -4.67 10.11
C GLN A 275 6.92 -3.15 10.07
N ALA A 276 7.17 -2.56 8.90
CA ALA A 276 7.27 -1.12 8.74
C ALA A 276 5.94 -0.53 8.27
N ARG A 277 5.51 0.55 8.92
CA ARG A 277 4.37 1.39 8.54
C ARG A 277 4.80 2.49 7.57
N GLU A 278 6.01 3.01 7.75
CA GLU A 278 6.61 4.01 6.88
C GLU A 278 8.05 3.60 6.58
N ILE A 279 8.46 3.87 5.34
CA ILE A 279 9.79 3.57 4.82
C ILE A 279 10.26 4.83 4.10
N GLY A 280 11.42 5.35 4.50
CA GLY A 280 12.06 6.52 3.91
C GLY A 280 13.49 6.22 3.51
N PHE A 281 13.94 6.86 2.44
CA PHE A 281 15.28 6.69 1.87
C PHE A 281 16.03 8.01 1.84
N SER A 282 15.83 8.86 2.85
CA SER A 282 16.42 10.19 2.90
C SER A 282 17.60 10.24 3.87
N GLU A 283 18.62 11.01 3.51
CA GLU A 283 19.73 11.36 4.36
C GLU A 283 19.72 12.89 4.59
N GLU A 284 20.03 13.31 5.82
CA GLU A 284 20.22 14.73 6.12
C GLU A 284 21.55 15.22 5.55
N ASN A 285 21.55 16.31 4.76
CA ASN A 285 22.73 16.86 4.11
C ASN A 285 23.86 17.23 5.08
N SER A 286 23.47 17.76 6.23
CA SER A 286 24.37 18.02 7.36
C SER A 286 23.58 17.90 8.65
N ILE A 287 24.20 17.32 9.68
CA ILE A 287 23.56 17.04 10.97
C ILE A 287 22.88 18.31 11.51
N GLY A 288 21.56 18.25 11.71
CA GLY A 288 20.76 19.33 12.27
C GLY A 288 20.35 20.43 11.28
N SER A 289 20.63 20.29 9.99
CA SER A 289 20.20 21.24 8.95
C SER A 289 18.71 21.16 8.60
N ALA A 290 18.05 20.06 8.95
CA ALA A 290 16.71 19.69 8.50
C ALA A 290 16.55 19.68 6.96
N SER A 291 17.66 19.65 6.21
CA SER A 291 17.68 19.51 4.76
C SER A 291 17.98 18.06 4.42
N PHE A 292 17.09 17.42 3.65
CA PHE A 292 17.20 16.02 3.31
C PHE A 292 17.39 15.84 1.79
N LYS A 293 18.27 14.92 1.41
CA LYS A 293 18.43 14.43 0.03
C LYS A 293 18.05 12.95 -0.03
N SER A 294 17.69 12.46 -1.21
CA SER A 294 17.54 11.01 -1.41
C SER A 294 18.89 10.32 -1.26
N ALA A 295 18.89 9.16 -0.60
CA ALA A 295 20.03 8.26 -0.43
C ALA A 295 19.94 7.05 -1.38
N ILE A 296 18.97 7.04 -2.32
CA ILE A 296 18.79 5.97 -3.30
C ILE A 296 19.86 6.09 -4.39
N HIS A 297 20.56 4.99 -4.66
CA HIS A 297 21.44 4.85 -5.81
C HIS A 297 20.74 4.24 -7.02
N SER A 298 19.93 3.21 -6.80
CA SER A 298 19.20 2.54 -7.87
C SER A 298 18.10 1.66 -7.30
N GLY A 299 17.16 1.27 -8.14
CA GLY A 299 16.19 0.26 -7.77
C GLY A 299 15.16 -0.01 -8.85
N THR A 300 14.16 -0.79 -8.48
CA THR A 300 13.00 -1.06 -9.33
C THR A 300 11.79 -1.25 -8.44
N VAL A 301 10.68 -0.64 -8.84
CA VAL A 301 9.37 -0.85 -8.22
C VAL A 301 8.48 -1.59 -9.21
N THR A 302 7.71 -2.55 -8.70
CA THR A 302 6.76 -3.35 -9.47
C THR A 302 5.40 -3.33 -8.79
N ILE A 303 4.37 -2.96 -9.54
CA ILE A 303 2.97 -3.06 -9.15
C ILE A 303 2.51 -4.49 -9.47
N LEU A 304 2.28 -5.30 -8.44
CA LEU A 304 2.09 -6.74 -8.59
C LEU A 304 0.79 -7.08 -9.34
N GLU A 305 -0.26 -6.27 -9.20
CA GLU A 305 -1.54 -6.55 -9.85
C GLU A 305 -1.55 -6.28 -11.36
N THR A 306 -0.77 -5.29 -11.82
CA THR A 306 -0.70 -4.93 -13.25
C THR A 306 0.56 -5.50 -13.92
N GLY A 307 1.57 -5.89 -13.14
CA GLY A 307 2.90 -6.25 -13.63
C GLY A 307 3.70 -5.04 -14.12
N PHE A 308 3.19 -3.82 -13.92
CA PHE A 308 3.89 -2.59 -14.29
C PHE A 308 5.14 -2.43 -13.45
N SER A 309 6.26 -2.10 -14.09
CA SER A 309 7.54 -1.90 -13.42
C SER A 309 8.18 -0.59 -13.86
N GLU A 310 8.73 0.16 -12.92
CA GLU A 310 9.42 1.43 -13.14
C GLU A 310 10.79 1.35 -12.47
N ALA A 311 11.83 1.77 -13.19
CA ALA A 311 13.17 1.85 -12.65
C ALA A 311 13.30 3.08 -11.75
N ILE A 312 13.93 2.91 -10.60
CA ILE A 312 14.27 4.00 -9.67
C ILE A 312 15.72 4.38 -9.94
N ARG A 313 15.97 5.65 -10.24
CA ARG A 313 17.30 6.17 -10.55
C ARG A 313 17.98 6.69 -9.29
N GLU A 314 19.26 7.01 -9.43
CA GLU A 314 20.00 7.71 -8.39
C GLU A 314 19.34 9.06 -8.07
N GLU A 315 19.31 9.42 -6.79
CA GLU A 315 18.66 10.62 -6.24
C GLU A 315 17.12 10.69 -6.41
N ASP A 316 16.48 9.71 -7.05
CA ASP A 316 15.01 9.66 -7.08
C ASP A 316 14.45 9.47 -5.67
N HIS A 317 13.25 9.98 -5.45
CA HIS A 317 12.48 9.78 -4.23
C HIS A 317 11.52 8.61 -4.43
N LEU A 318 11.43 7.72 -3.44
CA LEU A 318 10.40 6.69 -3.35
C LEU A 318 9.50 7.01 -2.15
N ILE A 319 8.27 7.44 -2.43
CA ILE A 319 7.29 7.82 -1.40
C ILE A 319 6.22 6.75 -1.32
N LEU A 320 6.03 6.18 -0.13
CA LEU A 320 5.04 5.15 0.17
C LEU A 320 4.09 5.67 1.25
N LYS A 321 2.78 5.72 0.99
CA LYS A 321 1.78 6.06 2.02
C LYS A 321 1.03 4.83 2.47
N GLY A 322 0.86 4.71 3.79
CA GLY A 322 0.08 3.62 4.39
C GLY A 322 0.67 2.24 4.09
N ALA A 323 2.01 2.11 4.15
CA ALA A 323 2.67 0.86 3.87
C ALA A 323 2.33 -0.20 4.92
N LYS A 324 2.06 -1.42 4.45
CA LYS A 324 1.91 -2.62 5.27
C LYS A 324 2.78 -3.70 4.66
N SER A 325 3.94 -3.94 5.27
CA SER A 325 4.88 -4.94 4.80
C SER A 325 4.35 -6.37 4.98
N ARG A 326 4.38 -7.17 3.92
CA ARG A 326 4.32 -8.63 4.01
C ARG A 326 5.71 -9.21 4.22
N ARG A 327 6.70 -8.66 3.52
CA ARG A 327 8.12 -9.00 3.62
C ARG A 327 8.94 -7.73 3.49
N LEU A 328 9.84 -7.52 4.44
CA LEU A 328 10.90 -6.51 4.37
C LEU A 328 12.22 -7.20 4.70
N GLU A 329 13.17 -7.10 3.79
CA GLU A 329 14.50 -7.68 3.88
C GLU A 329 15.52 -6.61 3.53
N ILE A 330 16.53 -6.46 4.39
CA ILE A 330 17.64 -5.54 4.16
C ILE A 330 18.90 -6.39 4.16
N SER A 331 19.74 -6.27 3.14
CA SER A 331 21.01 -6.99 3.05
C SER A 331 22.12 -6.11 2.52
N ARG A 332 23.35 -6.57 2.67
CA ARG A 332 24.52 -5.90 2.08
C ARG A 332 24.45 -5.88 0.55
N ALA A 333 24.80 -4.75 -0.06
CA ALA A 333 25.08 -4.57 -1.49
C ALA A 333 26.52 -4.07 -1.68
N GLU A 334 26.98 -3.95 -2.93
CA GLU A 334 28.34 -3.45 -3.24
C GLU A 334 28.50 -1.97 -2.87
N SER A 335 27.50 -1.15 -3.18
CA SER A 335 27.52 0.31 -2.99
C SER A 335 26.58 0.79 -1.87
N GLY A 336 26.22 -0.06 -0.90
CA GLY A 336 25.24 0.31 0.12
C GLY A 336 24.48 -0.88 0.68
N MET A 337 23.21 -0.66 1.01
CA MET A 337 22.26 -1.67 1.45
C MET A 337 21.22 -1.93 0.36
N ARG A 338 20.93 -3.20 0.09
CA ARG A 338 19.79 -3.63 -0.71
C ARG A 338 18.58 -3.80 0.18
N VAL A 339 17.50 -3.11 -0.14
CA VAL A 339 16.21 -3.12 0.55
C VAL A 339 15.19 -3.76 -0.38
N PHE A 340 14.73 -4.94 -0.02
CA PHE A 340 13.62 -5.62 -0.67
C PHE A 340 12.37 -5.48 0.17
N PHE A 341 11.30 -4.96 -0.43
CA PHE A 341 9.98 -4.85 0.18
C PHE A 341 8.94 -5.51 -0.70
N GLU A 342 8.02 -6.21 -0.07
CA GLU A 342 6.78 -6.71 -0.67
C GLU A 342 5.64 -6.44 0.32
N GLY A 343 4.57 -5.80 -0.11
CA GLY A 343 3.45 -5.44 0.77
C GLY A 343 2.35 -4.67 0.05
N THR A 344 1.48 -4.03 0.83
CA THR A 344 0.44 -3.14 0.30
C THR A 344 0.71 -1.70 0.68
N VAL A 345 0.42 -0.78 -0.23
CA VAL A 345 0.50 0.67 -0.01
C VAL A 345 -0.80 1.32 -0.49
N SER A 346 -1.19 2.44 0.12
CA SER A 346 -2.34 3.23 -0.33
C SER A 346 -2.00 4.21 -1.45
N ASP A 347 -0.74 4.62 -1.52
CA ASP A 347 -0.20 5.50 -2.55
C ASP A 347 1.29 5.22 -2.72
N ILE A 348 1.77 5.21 -3.96
CA ILE A 348 3.17 5.06 -4.30
C ILE A 348 3.57 6.06 -5.37
N SER A 349 4.65 6.79 -5.13
CA SER A 349 5.18 7.77 -6.09
C SER A 349 6.69 7.65 -6.21
N VAL A 350 7.19 7.81 -7.44
CA VAL A 350 8.62 7.72 -7.76
C VAL A 350 9.02 8.84 -8.71
N GLY A 351 10.16 9.47 -8.45
CA GLY A 351 10.79 10.43 -9.36
C GLY A 351 11.67 11.43 -8.61
N PRO A 352 12.27 12.40 -9.32
CA PRO A 352 13.08 13.42 -8.68
C PRO A 352 12.20 14.32 -7.81
N ALA A 353 12.81 14.95 -6.80
CA ALA A 353 12.11 15.81 -5.85
C ALA A 353 11.22 16.86 -6.55
N GLY A 354 9.92 16.85 -6.24
CA GLY A 354 8.92 17.77 -6.81
C GLY A 354 8.35 17.37 -8.18
N PHE A 355 8.82 16.26 -8.77
CA PHE A 355 8.32 15.69 -10.01
C PHE A 355 8.03 14.18 -9.87
N GLU A 356 7.63 13.76 -8.67
CA GLU A 356 7.30 12.36 -8.40
C GLU A 356 6.04 11.94 -9.17
N LYS A 357 6.17 10.88 -9.96
CA LYS A 357 5.06 10.27 -10.71
C LYS A 357 4.32 9.29 -9.80
N ASN A 358 3.01 9.45 -9.68
CA ASN A 358 2.16 8.48 -8.98
C ASN A 358 2.08 7.19 -9.80
N LEU A 359 2.44 6.05 -9.19
CA LEU A 359 2.41 4.72 -9.80
C LEU A 359 1.20 3.89 -9.34
N SER A 360 0.39 4.41 -8.43
CA SER A 360 -0.85 3.76 -7.98
C SER A 360 -1.80 3.58 -9.17
N PRO A 361 -2.20 2.35 -9.50
CA PRO A 361 -3.10 2.12 -10.63
C PRO A 361 -4.45 2.76 -10.37
N THR A 362 -5.00 3.38 -11.43
CA THR A 362 -6.41 3.77 -11.45
C THR A 362 -7.30 2.52 -11.49
N ILE A 363 -8.58 2.66 -11.11
CA ILE A 363 -9.54 1.56 -11.23
C ILE A 363 -9.62 1.04 -12.68
N LEU A 364 -9.53 1.95 -13.67
CA LEU A 364 -9.54 1.55 -15.08
C LEU A 364 -8.30 0.72 -15.46
N GLU A 365 -7.09 1.17 -15.10
CA GLU A 365 -5.85 0.45 -15.39
C GLU A 365 -5.86 -0.94 -14.76
N TYR A 366 -6.30 -1.02 -13.50
CA TYR A 366 -6.46 -2.30 -12.82
C TYR A 366 -7.39 -3.24 -13.58
N PHE A 367 -8.57 -2.77 -13.99
CA PHE A 367 -9.51 -3.57 -14.77
C PHE A 367 -8.98 -3.94 -16.16
N TYR A 368 -8.22 -3.05 -16.80
CA TYR A 368 -7.60 -3.30 -18.09
C TYR A 368 -6.59 -4.46 -18.03
N HIS A 369 -5.83 -4.56 -16.94
CA HIS A 369 -4.85 -5.64 -16.75
C HIS A 369 -5.46 -6.96 -16.23
N GLN A 370 -6.72 -6.97 -15.80
CA GLN A 370 -7.41 -8.19 -15.37
C GLN A 370 -7.93 -9.03 -16.56
N LYS A 371 -7.17 -10.05 -16.96
CA LYS A 371 -7.58 -11.04 -17.99
C LYS A 371 -9.00 -11.62 -17.79
N PRO A 372 -9.45 -11.98 -16.57
CA PRO A 372 -10.80 -12.52 -16.36
C PRO A 372 -11.91 -11.51 -16.69
N LEU A 373 -11.65 -10.22 -16.52
CA LEU A 373 -12.65 -9.19 -16.79
C LEU A 373 -12.86 -9.01 -18.30
N ALA A 374 -11.82 -9.13 -19.11
CA ALA A 374 -11.96 -9.14 -20.57
C ALA A 374 -12.86 -10.31 -21.04
N ILE A 375 -12.75 -11.47 -20.38
CA ILE A 375 -13.62 -12.63 -20.63
C ILE A 375 -15.06 -12.32 -20.18
N PHE A 376 -15.25 -11.69 -19.02
CA PHE A 376 -16.56 -11.26 -18.55
C PHE A 376 -17.23 -10.29 -19.53
N TRP A 377 -16.54 -9.23 -19.95
CA TRP A 377 -17.09 -8.23 -20.87
C TRP A 377 -17.34 -8.78 -22.26
N SER A 378 -16.45 -9.61 -22.81
CA SER A 378 -16.70 -10.27 -24.09
C SER A 378 -17.91 -11.20 -24.03
N THR A 379 -18.09 -11.95 -22.95
CA THR A 379 -19.28 -12.77 -22.70
C THR A 379 -20.54 -11.91 -22.58
N PHE A 380 -20.46 -10.80 -21.83
CA PHE A 380 -21.58 -9.88 -21.66
C PHE A 380 -22.01 -9.23 -22.98
N VAL A 381 -21.06 -8.73 -23.77
CA VAL A 381 -21.32 -8.15 -25.10
C VAL A 381 -21.89 -9.21 -26.04
N PHE A 382 -21.36 -10.43 -26.00
CA PHE A 382 -21.90 -11.56 -26.78
C PHE A 382 -23.35 -11.87 -26.39
N LEU A 383 -23.67 -11.98 -25.10
CA LEU A 383 -25.03 -12.21 -24.61
C LEU A 383 -25.97 -11.07 -24.97
N CYS A 384 -25.54 -9.81 -24.85
CA CYS A 384 -26.32 -8.66 -25.26
C CYS A 384 -26.59 -8.67 -26.77
N GLY A 385 -25.57 -8.98 -27.58
CA GLY A 385 -25.71 -9.13 -29.04
C GLY A 385 -26.67 -10.27 -29.41
N MET A 386 -26.61 -11.39 -28.68
CA MET A 386 -27.52 -12.52 -28.85
C MET A 386 -28.97 -12.13 -28.50
N LEU A 387 -29.21 -11.48 -27.36
CA LEU A 387 -30.52 -10.99 -26.95
C LEU A 387 -31.11 -9.98 -27.94
N TRP A 388 -30.26 -9.08 -28.46
CA TRP A 388 -30.67 -8.12 -29.47
C TRP A 388 -31.10 -8.82 -30.78
N ARG A 389 -30.34 -9.83 -31.21
CA ARG A 389 -30.66 -10.62 -32.40
C ARG A 389 -31.95 -11.43 -32.22
N LEU A 390 -32.15 -12.04 -31.05
CA LEU A 390 -33.40 -12.73 -30.71
C LEU A 390 -34.59 -11.76 -30.76
N ARG A 391 -34.44 -10.56 -30.16
CA ARG A 391 -35.47 -9.53 -30.20
C ARG A 391 -35.86 -9.13 -31.63
N ILE A 392 -34.88 -8.91 -32.52
CA ILE A 392 -35.13 -8.59 -33.93
C ILE A 392 -35.93 -9.72 -34.59
N MET A 393 -35.52 -10.98 -34.37
CA MET A 393 -36.18 -12.14 -34.95
C MET A 393 -37.61 -12.33 -34.46
N PHE A 394 -37.90 -12.05 -33.18
CA PHE A 394 -39.27 -12.08 -32.64
C PHE A 394 -40.11 -10.87 -33.06
N SER A 395 -39.51 -9.74 -33.41
CA SER A 395 -40.22 -8.54 -33.88
C SER A 395 -40.56 -8.57 -35.38
N LEU A 396 -39.96 -9.48 -36.14
CA LEU A 396 -40.20 -9.68 -37.58
C LEU A 396 -41.25 -10.76 -37.87
N LYS A 397 -41.78 -11.40 -36.83
CA LYS A 397 -43.02 -12.19 -36.87
C LYS A 397 -44.13 -11.36 -36.27
#